data_AF-A0A9D4CVL4-F1
#
_entry.id   AF-A0A9D4CVL4-F1
#
_cell.length_a   1.000
_cell.length_b   1.000
_cell.length_c   1.000
_cell.angle_alpha   90.00
_cell.angle_beta   90.00
_cell.angle_gamma   90.00
#
_symmetry.space_group_name_H-M   'P 1'
#
loop_
_entity.id
_entity.type
_entity.pdbx_description
1 polymer ?
#
loop_
_entity_poly.entity_id
_entity_poly.type
_entity_poly.pdbx_seq_one_letter_code
_entity_poly.pdbx_strand_id
1 'polypeptide(L)'
;MLELHDTKDGEIFIANSEKEKSEVLATFFKNVFTEETDENFDNMENINFEKISNDDKFKPEEMDKLLKELNTRKSPGPCQVYPIVMSKLP
;
A
#
# COMPACT_ATOMS: atom_id res chain seq x y z
N MET A 1 5.83 -32.70 0.91
CA MET A 1 7.05 -32.15 1.58
C MET A 1 7.28 -30.79 0.94
N LEU A 2 7.53 -29.73 1.72
CA LEU A 2 7.77 -28.39 1.16
C LEU A 2 9.20 -28.33 0.60
N GLU A 3 9.34 -28.03 -0.69
CA GLU A 3 10.64 -27.84 -1.36
C GLU A 3 10.96 -26.35 -1.37
N LEU A 4 12.16 -25.99 -0.89
CA LEU A 4 12.63 -24.60 -0.87
C LEU A 4 13.66 -24.41 -1.97
N HIS A 5 13.39 -23.46 -2.85
CA HIS A 5 14.23 -23.14 -3.98
C HIS A 5 14.94 -21.81 -3.71
N ASP A 6 16.21 -21.74 -4.09
CA ASP A 6 17.01 -20.52 -4.06
C ASP A 6 17.69 -20.33 -5.42
N THR A 7 17.95 -19.09 -5.81
CA THR A 7 18.60 -18.77 -7.09
C THR A 7 19.95 -18.14 -6.80
N LYS A 8 21.02 -18.89 -7.09
CA LYS A 8 22.40 -18.39 -6.98
C LYS A 8 23.03 -18.40 -8.38
N ASP A 9 23.59 -17.28 -8.79
CA ASP A 9 24.23 -17.10 -10.10
C ASP A 9 23.37 -17.48 -11.32
N GLY A 10 22.05 -17.34 -11.19
CA GLY A 10 21.07 -17.66 -12.25
C GLY A 10 20.66 -19.13 -12.32
N GLU A 11 21.20 -19.99 -11.46
CA GLU A 11 20.82 -21.39 -11.35
C GLU A 11 19.87 -21.62 -10.16
N ILE A 12 18.87 -22.48 -10.36
CA ILE A 12 17.89 -22.84 -9.33
C ILE A 12 18.45 -24.02 -8.53
N PHE A 13 18.68 -23.81 -7.24
CA PHE A 13 19.12 -24.83 -6.29
C PHE A 13 17.99 -25.21 -5.33
N ILE A 14 17.85 -26.51 -5.04
CA ILE A 14 16.86 -27.05 -4.10
C ILE A 14 17.56 -27.37 -2.78
N ALA A 15 17.09 -26.77 -1.68
CA ALA A 15 17.63 -27.00 -0.35
C ALA A 15 17.22 -28.38 0.20
N ASN A 16 18.21 -29.24 0.41
CA ASN A 16 18.01 -30.63 0.81
C ASN A 16 18.29 -30.87 2.30
N SER A 17 19.16 -30.07 2.92
CA SER A 17 19.44 -30.16 4.36
C SER A 17 18.65 -29.12 5.19
N GLU A 18 18.39 -29.40 6.47
CA GLU A 18 17.73 -28.44 7.38
C GLU A 18 18.52 -27.13 7.50
N LYS A 19 19.85 -27.23 7.47
CA LYS A 19 20.76 -26.08 7.46
C LYS A 19 20.55 -25.22 6.20
N GLU A 20 20.56 -25.82 5.01
CA GLU A 20 20.30 -25.09 3.75
C GLU A 20 18.92 -24.42 3.78
N LYS A 21 17.89 -25.14 4.24
CA LYS A 21 16.54 -24.58 4.35
C LYS A 21 16.50 -23.35 5.27
N SER A 22 17.21 -23.38 6.39
CA SER A 22 17.30 -22.25 7.31
C SER A 22 18.03 -21.04 6.69
N GLU A 23 19.06 -21.29 5.89
CA GLU A 23 19.82 -20.24 5.19
C GLU A 23 19.00 -19.57 4.08
N VAL A 24 18.24 -20.35 3.31
CA VAL A 24 17.32 -19.84 2.28
C VAL A 24 16.24 -18.97 2.90
N LEU A 25 15.63 -19.41 4.00
CA LEU A 25 14.61 -18.63 4.72
C LEU A 25 15.19 -17.35 5.32
N ALA A 26 16.37 -17.42 5.94
CA ALA A 26 17.03 -16.23 6.51
C ALA A 26 17.35 -15.19 5.42
N THR A 27 17.82 -15.65 4.26
CA THR A 27 18.11 -14.80 3.10
C THR A 27 16.83 -14.18 2.54
N PHE A 28 15.77 -14.96 2.39
CA PHE A 28 14.45 -14.47 1.97
C PHE A 28 13.95 -13.36 2.90
N PHE A 29 13.93 -13.60 4.21
CA PHE A 29 13.43 -12.61 5.15
C PHE A 29 14.32 -11.35 5.19
N LYS A 30 15.64 -11.49 5.08
CA LYS A 30 16.54 -10.34 4.97
C LYS A 30 16.28 -9.49 3.72
N ASN A 31 15.92 -10.11 2.60
CA ASN A 31 15.63 -9.41 1.35
C ASN A 31 14.23 -8.78 1.33
N VAL A 32 13.25 -9.39 2.01
CA VAL A 32 11.89 -8.85 2.11
C VAL A 32 11.82 -7.71 3.13
N PHE A 33 12.59 -7.80 4.21
CA PHE A 33 12.72 -6.74 5.20
C PHE A 33 13.97 -5.92 4.91
N THR A 34 13.95 -5.17 3.81
CA THR A 34 14.91 -4.08 3.62
C THR A 34 14.70 -3.04 4.72
N GLU A 35 15.74 -2.72 5.48
CA GLU A 35 15.76 -1.48 6.25
C GLU A 35 15.57 -0.32 5.25
N GLU A 36 14.47 0.41 5.39
CA GLU A 36 14.29 1.66 4.66
C GLU A 36 15.31 2.66 5.20
N THR A 37 16.46 2.76 4.54
CA THR A 37 17.38 3.88 4.76
C THR A 37 16.86 5.07 3.96
N ASP A 38 16.80 6.24 4.61
CA ASP A 38 16.30 7.52 4.05
C ASP A 38 16.95 7.91 2.69
N GLU A 39 18.05 7.26 2.30
CA GLU A 39 18.80 7.51 1.06
C GLU A 39 18.09 7.09 -0.23
N ASN A 40 17.01 6.28 -0.16
CA ASN A 40 16.25 5.82 -1.33
C ASN A 40 14.94 6.58 -1.59
N PHE A 41 14.66 7.66 -0.85
CA PHE A 41 13.63 8.60 -1.31
C PHE A 41 14.20 9.38 -2.47
N ASP A 42 13.64 9.20 -3.68
CA ASP A 42 13.82 10.14 -4.77
C ASP A 42 13.64 11.53 -4.18
N ASN A 43 14.69 12.36 -4.25
CA ASN A 43 14.60 13.76 -3.89
C ASN A 43 13.40 14.31 -4.67
N MET A 44 12.27 14.51 -4.00
CA MET A 44 11.12 15.17 -4.58
C MET A 44 11.56 16.62 -4.79
N GLU A 45 12.26 16.86 -5.90
CA GLU A 45 12.46 18.19 -6.44
C GLU A 45 11.09 18.85 -6.44
N ASN A 46 11.00 19.97 -5.73
CA ASN A 46 9.79 20.74 -5.50
C ASN A 46 8.84 20.66 -6.70
N ILE A 47 7.90 19.72 -6.65
CA ILE A 47 6.89 19.60 -7.68
C ILE A 47 6.12 20.90 -7.58
N ASN A 48 6.21 21.73 -8.61
CA ASN A 48 5.46 22.97 -8.64
C ASN A 48 3.98 22.59 -8.76
N PHE A 49 3.29 22.51 -7.62
CA PHE A 49 1.87 22.19 -7.51
C PHE A 49 0.97 23.31 -8.07
N GLU A 50 1.53 24.37 -8.69
CA GLU A 50 0.77 25.49 -9.27
C GLU A 50 -0.17 25.11 -10.42
N LYS A 51 -0.09 23.90 -10.98
CA LYS A 51 -1.16 23.40 -11.87
C LYS A 51 -2.32 22.84 -11.05
N ILE A 52 -3.15 23.74 -10.52
CA ILE A 52 -4.52 23.41 -10.17
C ILE A 52 -5.18 22.95 -11.47
N SER A 53 -5.49 21.65 -11.56
CA SER A 53 -6.32 21.12 -12.63
C SER A 53 -7.69 21.80 -12.50
N ASN A 54 -8.01 22.68 -13.47
CA ASN A 54 -9.33 23.30 -13.59
C ASN A 54 -10.39 22.33 -14.14
N ASP A 55 -10.10 21.03 -14.15
CA ASP A 55 -11.14 20.04 -14.31
C ASP A 55 -11.92 20.03 -13.01
N ASP A 56 -13.02 20.78 -12.94
CA ASP A 56 -14.04 20.65 -11.91
C ASP A 56 -14.61 19.23 -12.00
N LYS A 57 -13.87 18.25 -11.45
CA LYS A 57 -14.18 16.82 -11.54
C LYS A 57 -15.45 16.44 -10.79
N PHE A 58 -15.93 17.31 -9.91
CA PHE A 58 -17.11 17.08 -9.10
C PHE A 58 -17.92 18.36 -9.00
N LYS A 59 -19.18 18.30 -9.43
CA LYS A 59 -20.11 19.40 -9.19
C LYS A 59 -20.68 19.29 -7.77
N PRO A 60 -20.95 20.41 -7.07
CA PRO A 60 -21.53 20.37 -5.72
C PRO A 60 -22.81 19.52 -5.64
N GLU A 61 -23.65 19.54 -6.68
CA GLU A 61 -24.89 18.77 -6.71
C GLU A 61 -24.65 17.25 -6.76
N GLU A 62 -23.55 16.81 -7.36
CA GLU A 62 -23.16 15.40 -7.42
C GLU A 62 -22.68 14.92 -6.05
N MET A 63 -21.95 15.77 -5.32
CA MET A 63 -21.51 15.49 -3.96
C MET A 63 -22.70 15.36 -3.00
N ASP A 64 -23.65 16.30 -3.09
CA ASP A 64 -24.89 16.28 -2.30
C ASP A 64 -25.70 15.00 -2.50
N LYS A 65 -25.78 14.54 -3.75
CA LYS A 65 -26.47 13.30 -4.09
C LYS A 65 -25.77 12.11 -3.42
N LEU A 66 -24.45 12.02 -3.52
CA LEU A 66 -23.66 10.93 -2.93
C LEU A 66 -23.76 10.92 -1.39
N LEU A 67 -23.74 12.09 -0.75
CA LEU A 67 -23.90 12.20 0.71
C LEU A 67 -25.29 11.76 1.19
N LYS A 68 -26.35 12.03 0.40
CA LYS A 68 -27.72 11.57 0.70
C LYS A 68 -27.90 10.07 0.51
N GLU A 69 -27.20 9.46 -0.45
CA GLU A 69 -27.23 8.02 -0.72
C GLU A 69 -26.31 7.22 0.23
N LEU A 70 -25.51 7.89 1.06
CA LEU A 70 -24.57 7.24 1.98
C LEU A 70 -25.29 6.38 3.03
N ASN A 71 -24.87 5.11 3.14
CA ASN A 71 -25.38 4.23 4.19
C ASN A 71 -24.77 4.58 5.55
N THR A 72 -25.52 5.34 6.36
CA THR A 72 -25.11 5.86 7.67
C THR A 72 -24.92 4.79 8.76
N ARG A 73 -25.38 3.56 8.53
CA ARG A 73 -25.30 2.47 9.51
C ARG A 73 -24.04 1.60 9.36
N LYS A 74 -23.23 1.84 8.33
CA LYS A 74 -21.98 1.10 8.15
C LYS A 74 -20.95 1.47 9.21
N SER A 75 -20.12 0.50 9.57
CA SER A 75 -18.95 0.70 10.42
C SER A 75 -17.91 1.58 9.71
N PRO A 76 -17.08 2.30 10.46
CA PRO A 76 -16.06 3.15 9.89
C PRO A 76 -14.96 2.31 9.24
N GLY A 77 -14.31 2.88 8.22
CA GLY A 77 -13.12 2.28 7.62
C GLY A 77 -11.86 2.50 8.48
N PRO A 78 -10.66 2.24 7.91
CA PRO A 78 -9.39 2.43 8.62
C PRO A 78 -9.15 3.85 9.14
N CYS A 79 -9.78 4.86 8.52
CA CYS A 79 -9.73 6.26 8.97
C CYS A 79 -10.61 6.55 10.21
N GLN A 80 -11.35 5.57 10.71
CA GLN A 80 -12.24 5.67 11.89
C GLN A 80 -13.37 6.72 11.79
N VAL A 81 -13.60 7.30 10.61
CA VAL A 81 -14.71 8.23 10.38
C VAL A 81 -15.97 7.44 10.06
N TYR A 82 -17.02 7.63 10.88
CA TYR A 82 -18.31 6.99 10.67
C TYR A 82 -19.07 7.68 9.52
N PRO A 83 -19.76 6.93 8.65
CA PRO A 83 -20.56 7.50 7.57
C PRO A 83 -21.64 8.50 8.04
N ILE A 84 -22.20 8.31 9.23
CA ILE A 84 -23.18 9.26 9.82
C ILE A 84 -22.60 10.66 10.10
N VAL A 85 -21.28 10.77 10.25
CA VAL A 85 -20.61 12.06 10.45
C VAL A 85 -20.50 12.78 9.10
N MET A 86 -20.15 12.03 8.05
CA MET A 86 -20.04 12.56 6.69
C MET A 86 -21.40 13.05 6.16
N SER A 87 -22.50 12.36 6.47
CA SER A 87 -23.85 12.79 6.05
C SER A 87 -24.34 14.08 6.73
N LYS A 88 -23.57 14.66 7.67
CA LYS A 88 -23.88 15.90 8.38
C LYS A 88 -22.95 17.04 8.00
N LEU A 89 -22.05 16.83 7.04
CA LEU A 89 -21.21 17.91 6.50
C LEU A 89 -22.10 18.89 5.71
N PRO A 90 -21.86 20.21 5.87
CA PRO A 90 -22.63 21.25 5.22
C PRO A 90 -22.44 21.28 3.70
#